data_AF-A0A1Y4RQZ0-F1
#
_entry.id   AF-A0A1Y4RQZ0-F1
#
_cell.length_a   1.000
_cell.length_b   1.000
_cell.length_c   1.000
_cell.angle_alpha   90.00
_cell.angle_beta   90.00
_cell.angle_gamma   90.00
#
_symmetry.space_group_name_H-M   'P 1'
#
loop_
_entity.id
_entity.type
_entity.pdbx_description
1 polymer ?
#
loop_
_entity_poly.entity_id
_entity_poly.type
_entity_poly.pdbx_seq_one_letter_code
_entity_poly.pdbx_strand_id
1 'polypeptide(L)'
;MTGLDKMISQIQDEAKAEAERRVAEAREEARKLTSQAAAEGEAMGDALLGQAEEEAERCLERIRSSADMKRRMTLLQAKQEVIAGVLEKAYEKLDSLDEAAYFDLIRRLLIQYAQPLDGEICFSERDRKRLPSGFEKEMAKIAAEKGGTLRLGEKYADVKNGFILVYGGIEENCTFRALFDSRKEALQDAARKVLFS
;
A
#
# COMPACT_ATOMS: atom_id res chain seq x y z
N MET A 1 -37.82 73.15 68.67
CA MET A 1 -38.13 71.91 67.92
C MET A 1 -39.15 71.13 68.72
N THR A 2 -40.31 70.90 68.12
CA THR A 2 -41.38 70.09 68.73
C THR A 2 -40.99 68.61 68.68
N GLY A 3 -41.67 67.75 69.43
CA GLY A 3 -41.42 66.29 69.40
C GLY A 3 -41.55 65.68 68.00
N LEU A 4 -42.37 66.28 67.13
CA LEU A 4 -42.55 65.90 65.73
C LEU A 4 -41.28 66.16 64.88
N ASP A 5 -40.62 67.30 65.06
CA ASP A 5 -39.41 67.62 64.30
C ASP A 5 -38.26 66.62 64.56
N LYS A 6 -38.16 66.14 65.82
CA LYS A 6 -37.18 65.12 66.19
C LYS A 6 -37.49 63.76 65.57
N MET A 7 -38.76 63.35 65.55
CA MET A 7 -39.17 62.09 64.91
C MET A 7 -38.92 62.11 63.40
N ILE A 8 -39.21 63.24 62.73
CA ILE A 8 -38.96 63.39 61.28
C ILE A 8 -37.46 63.30 60.98
N SER A 9 -36.61 63.96 61.79
CA SER A 9 -35.15 63.87 61.63
C SER A 9 -34.64 62.44 61.81
N GLN A 10 -35.11 61.73 62.85
CA GLN A 10 -34.74 60.32 63.09
C GLN A 10 -35.12 59.42 61.91
N ILE A 11 -36.33 59.56 61.38
CA ILE A 11 -36.80 58.78 60.23
C ILE A 11 -35.92 59.05 58.99
N GLN A 12 -35.52 60.30 58.77
CA GLN A 12 -34.64 60.66 57.64
C GLN A 12 -33.23 60.10 57.81
N ASP A 13 -32.67 60.15 59.03
CA ASP A 13 -31.34 59.63 59.31
C ASP A 13 -31.30 58.09 59.22
N GLU A 14 -32.33 57.41 59.72
CA GLU A 14 -32.49 55.95 59.56
C GLU A 14 -32.66 55.55 58.09
N ALA A 15 -33.48 56.28 57.32
CA ALA A 15 -33.67 56.02 55.89
C ALA A 15 -32.37 56.25 55.08
N LYS A 16 -31.58 57.28 55.43
CA LYS A 16 -30.27 57.51 54.81
C LYS A 16 -29.28 56.40 55.15
N ALA A 17 -29.19 56.01 56.42
CA ALA A 17 -28.30 54.93 56.85
C ALA A 17 -28.65 53.60 56.17
N GLU A 18 -29.94 53.28 56.03
CA GLU A 18 -30.40 52.08 55.32
C GLU A 18 -30.10 52.15 53.82
N ALA A 19 -30.28 53.31 53.18
CA ALA A 19 -29.95 53.51 51.77
C ALA A 19 -28.43 53.38 51.51
N GLU A 20 -27.60 53.97 52.38
CA GLU A 20 -26.14 53.85 52.31
C GLU A 20 -25.69 52.41 52.51
N ARG A 21 -26.29 51.67 53.47
CA ARG A 21 -26.01 50.25 53.67
C ARG A 21 -26.34 49.43 52.43
N ARG A 22 -27.52 49.62 51.85
CA ARG A 22 -27.95 48.92 50.63
C ARG A 22 -27.04 49.21 49.43
N VAL A 23 -26.59 50.45 49.27
CA VAL A 23 -25.64 50.82 48.21
C VAL A 23 -24.27 50.20 48.44
N ALA A 24 -23.80 50.14 49.69
CA ALA A 24 -22.54 49.49 50.04
C ALA A 24 -22.59 47.98 49.76
N GLU A 25 -23.67 47.30 50.18
CA GLU A 25 -23.92 45.88 49.90
C GLU A 25 -23.95 45.61 48.39
N ALA A 26 -24.73 46.37 47.63
CA ALA A 26 -24.83 46.21 46.17
C ALA A 26 -23.47 46.45 45.46
N ARG A 27 -22.67 47.41 45.94
CA ARG A 27 -21.32 47.65 45.39
C ARG A 27 -20.37 46.51 45.69
N GLU A 28 -20.44 45.92 46.89
CA GLU A 28 -19.61 44.77 47.22
C GLU A 28 -20.01 43.53 46.43
N GLU A 29 -21.30 43.29 46.26
CA GLU A 29 -21.81 42.19 45.44
C GLU A 29 -21.42 42.36 43.97
N ALA A 30 -21.53 43.57 43.41
CA ALA A 30 -21.06 43.86 42.05
C ALA A 30 -19.55 43.63 41.88
N ARG A 31 -18.73 43.98 42.88
CA ARG A 31 -17.28 43.71 42.87
C ARG A 31 -16.99 42.22 42.90
N LYS A 32 -17.69 41.45 43.75
CA LYS A 32 -17.55 39.99 43.81
C LYS A 32 -17.91 39.34 42.48
N LEU A 33 -19.05 39.72 41.90
CA LEU A 33 -19.50 39.21 40.61
C LEU A 33 -18.48 39.50 39.50
N THR A 34 -17.97 40.74 39.44
CA THR A 34 -17.00 41.14 38.42
C THR A 34 -15.68 40.38 38.57
N SER A 35 -15.21 40.20 39.82
CA SER A 35 -14.00 39.43 40.09
C SER A 35 -14.15 37.96 39.75
N GLN A 36 -15.32 37.36 40.01
CA GLN A 36 -15.62 35.98 39.67
C GLN A 36 -15.67 35.80 38.15
N ALA A 37 -16.40 36.67 37.44
CA ALA A 37 -16.48 36.62 35.98
C ALA A 37 -15.11 36.81 35.31
N ALA A 38 -14.24 37.67 35.87
CA ALA A 38 -12.88 37.86 35.39
C ALA A 38 -12.03 36.58 35.56
N ALA A 39 -12.08 35.97 36.75
CA ALA A 39 -11.35 34.74 37.04
C ALA A 39 -11.85 33.54 36.20
N GLU A 40 -13.17 33.43 36.00
CA GLU A 40 -13.77 32.42 35.12
C GLU A 40 -13.34 32.62 33.66
N GLY A 41 -13.30 33.87 33.20
CA GLY A 41 -12.83 34.21 31.85
C GLY A 41 -11.35 33.86 31.63
N GLU A 42 -10.49 34.15 32.61
CA GLU A 42 -9.07 33.80 32.59
C GLU A 42 -8.88 32.28 32.56
N ALA A 43 -9.55 31.54 33.46
CA ALA A 43 -9.50 30.08 33.49
C ALA A 43 -10.00 29.43 32.19
N MET A 44 -11.05 29.99 31.57
CA MET A 44 -11.55 29.52 30.28
C MET A 44 -10.55 29.81 29.14
N GLY A 45 -9.88 30.95 29.18
CA GLY A 45 -8.81 31.31 28.25
C GLY A 45 -7.62 30.35 28.33
N ASP A 46 -7.15 30.07 29.54
CA ASP A 46 -6.05 29.14 29.79
C ASP A 46 -6.40 27.71 29.36
N ALA A 47 -7.62 27.25 29.65
CA ALA A 47 -8.10 25.94 29.21
C ALA A 47 -8.16 25.84 27.67
N LEU A 48 -8.61 26.90 26.99
CA LEU A 48 -8.68 26.93 25.53
C LEU A 48 -7.27 26.96 24.91
N LEU A 49 -6.32 27.67 25.51
CA LEU A 49 -4.92 27.66 25.07
C LEU A 49 -4.30 26.27 25.22
N GLY A 50 -4.46 25.62 26.38
CA GLY A 50 -3.97 24.27 26.59
C GLY A 50 -4.56 23.25 25.60
N GLN A 51 -5.87 23.33 25.35
CA GLN A 51 -6.52 22.49 24.34
C GLN A 51 -5.97 22.74 22.92
N ALA A 52 -5.76 24.01 22.55
CA ALA A 52 -5.22 24.36 21.24
C ALA A 52 -3.78 23.86 21.07
N GLU A 53 -2.95 23.93 22.11
CA GLU A 53 -1.58 23.40 22.11
C GLU A 53 -1.59 21.87 21.94
N GLU A 54 -2.39 21.14 22.72
CA GLU A 54 -2.55 19.69 22.58
C GLU A 54 -3.08 19.27 21.20
N GLU A 55 -4.01 20.03 20.63
CA GLU A 55 -4.51 19.80 19.27
C GLU A 55 -3.43 20.06 18.21
N ALA A 56 -2.64 21.11 18.37
CA ALA A 56 -1.53 21.43 17.48
C ALA A 56 -0.47 20.33 17.50
N GLU A 57 -0.08 19.84 18.68
CA GLU A 57 0.85 18.74 18.83
C GLU A 57 0.33 17.46 18.17
N ARG A 58 -0.92 17.05 18.45
CA ARG A 58 -1.55 15.88 17.81
C ARG A 58 -1.61 16.03 16.29
N CYS A 59 -1.87 17.22 15.78
CA CYS A 59 -1.88 17.49 14.35
C CYS A 59 -0.48 17.31 13.74
N LEU A 60 0.56 17.86 14.39
CA LEU A 60 1.94 17.73 13.95
C LEU A 60 2.41 16.27 13.94
N GLU A 61 2.09 15.50 14.97
CA GLU A 61 2.41 14.06 15.02
C GLU A 61 1.75 13.31 13.86
N ARG A 62 0.46 13.54 13.63
CA ARG A 62 -0.27 12.93 12.51
C ARG A 62 0.35 13.28 11.16
N ILE A 63 0.75 14.54 10.96
CA ILE A 63 1.40 14.98 9.71
C ILE A 63 2.75 14.28 9.55
N ARG A 64 3.57 14.19 10.61
CA ARG A 64 4.86 13.50 10.57
C ARG A 64 4.71 12.02 10.24
N SER A 65 3.80 11.31 10.91
CA SER A 65 3.52 9.90 10.63
C SER A 65 3.04 9.68 9.20
N SER A 66 2.15 10.55 8.70
CA SER A 66 1.67 10.49 7.31
C SER A 66 2.80 10.73 6.29
N ALA A 67 3.65 11.72 6.54
CA ALA A 67 4.78 12.04 5.68
C ALA A 67 5.79 10.87 5.62
N ASP A 68 6.10 10.26 6.77
CA ASP A 68 7.00 9.11 6.84
C ASP A 68 6.43 7.88 6.13
N MET A 69 5.13 7.61 6.30
CA MET A 69 4.45 6.54 5.57
C MET A 69 4.51 6.78 4.05
N LYS A 70 4.21 8.00 3.60
CA LYS A 70 4.28 8.38 2.18
C LYS A 70 5.69 8.22 1.62
N ARG A 71 6.72 8.63 2.37
CA ARG A 71 8.13 8.44 2.00
C ARG A 71 8.46 6.95 1.81
N ARG A 72 8.09 6.11 2.78
CA ARG A 72 8.33 4.65 2.72
C ARG A 72 7.61 4.00 1.55
N MET A 73 6.35 4.34 1.32
CA MET A 73 5.56 3.81 0.20
C MET A 73 6.17 4.23 -1.14
N THR A 74 6.52 5.51 -1.30
CA THR A 74 7.12 6.04 -2.53
C THR A 74 8.44 5.34 -2.84
N LEU A 75 9.30 5.15 -1.84
CA LEU A 75 10.56 4.45 -2.00
C LEU A 75 10.34 2.97 -2.38
N LEU A 76 9.40 2.30 -1.70
CA LEU A 76 9.09 0.89 -2.00
C LEU A 76 8.57 0.73 -3.44
N GLN A 77 7.68 1.63 -3.86
CA GLN A 77 7.13 1.62 -5.21
C GLN A 77 8.22 1.84 -6.26
N ALA A 78 9.10 2.83 -6.07
CA ALA A 78 10.23 3.05 -6.98
C ALA A 78 11.14 1.81 -7.07
N LYS A 79 11.40 1.11 -5.96
CA LYS A 79 12.16 -0.15 -5.97
C LYS A 79 11.44 -1.25 -6.76
N GLN A 80 10.14 -1.39 -6.59
CA GLN A 80 9.34 -2.38 -7.31
C GLN A 80 9.29 -2.10 -8.82
N GLU A 81 9.19 -0.84 -9.22
CA GLU A 81 9.23 -0.41 -10.63
C GLU A 81 10.57 -0.76 -11.29
N VAL A 82 11.68 -0.51 -10.59
CA VAL A 82 13.02 -0.91 -11.08
C VAL A 82 13.12 -2.43 -11.24
N ILE A 83 12.67 -3.20 -10.24
CA ILE A 83 12.68 -4.67 -10.31
C ILE A 83 11.82 -5.16 -11.48
N ALA A 84 10.60 -4.63 -11.63
CA ALA A 84 9.70 -4.98 -12.73
C ALA A 84 10.35 -4.69 -14.08
N GLY A 85 10.99 -3.52 -14.24
CA GLY A 85 11.71 -3.17 -15.45
C GLY A 85 12.89 -4.10 -15.75
N VAL A 86 13.62 -4.58 -14.74
CA VAL A 86 14.70 -5.56 -14.92
C VAL A 86 14.15 -6.92 -15.35
N LEU A 87 13.05 -7.38 -14.75
CA LEU A 87 12.41 -8.64 -15.13
C LEU A 87 11.85 -8.59 -16.55
N GLU A 88 11.26 -7.46 -16.95
CA GLU A 88 10.77 -7.28 -18.32
C GLU A 88 11.92 -7.30 -19.32
N LYS A 89 13.05 -6.62 -19.02
CA LYS A 89 14.27 -6.70 -19.85
C LYS A 89 14.85 -8.12 -19.92
N ALA A 90 14.73 -8.90 -18.85
CA ALA A 90 15.14 -10.30 -18.86
C ALA A 90 14.24 -11.14 -19.77
N TYR A 91 12.92 -10.89 -19.75
CA TYR A 91 11.97 -11.51 -20.66
C TYR A 91 12.25 -11.14 -22.12
N GLU A 92 12.47 -9.86 -22.42
CA GLU A 92 12.83 -9.39 -23.76
C GLU A 92 14.10 -10.07 -24.30
N LYS A 93 15.13 -10.22 -23.45
CA LYS A 93 16.36 -10.94 -23.81
C LYS A 93 16.11 -12.40 -24.17
N LEU A 94 15.14 -13.06 -23.53
CA LEU A 94 14.77 -14.44 -23.87
C LEU A 94 14.06 -14.53 -25.22
N ASP A 95 13.22 -13.55 -25.54
CA ASP A 95 12.54 -13.48 -26.85
C ASP A 95 13.51 -13.13 -27.99
N SER A 96 14.61 -12.44 -27.69
CA SER A 96 15.66 -12.07 -28.65
C SER A 96 16.84 -13.04 -28.70
N LEU A 97 16.74 -14.23 -28.09
CA LEU A 97 17.79 -15.24 -28.19
C LEU A 97 17.97 -15.70 -29.64
N ASP A 98 19.20 -16.05 -29.99
CA ASP A 98 19.46 -16.79 -31.23
C ASP A 98 18.80 -18.17 -31.20
N GLU A 99 18.66 -18.79 -32.37
CA GLU A 99 17.94 -20.06 -32.52
C GLU A 99 18.53 -21.19 -31.68
N ALA A 100 19.86 -21.30 -31.63
CA ALA A 100 20.52 -22.37 -30.88
C ALA A 100 20.25 -22.22 -29.38
N ALA A 101 20.47 -21.02 -28.84
CA ALA A 101 20.24 -20.73 -27.43
C ALA A 101 18.76 -20.84 -27.04
N TYR A 102 17.85 -20.43 -27.92
CA TYR A 102 16.41 -20.56 -27.72
C TYR A 102 15.99 -22.03 -27.59
N PHE A 103 16.35 -22.88 -28.57
CA PHE A 103 15.95 -24.28 -28.54
C PHE A 103 16.68 -25.08 -27.46
N ASP A 104 17.89 -24.68 -27.05
CA ASP A 104 18.54 -25.21 -25.85
C ASP A 104 17.76 -24.91 -24.57
N LEU A 105 17.19 -23.72 -24.45
CA LEU A 105 16.30 -23.39 -23.34
C LEU A 105 15.04 -24.24 -23.37
N ILE A 106 14.41 -24.39 -24.54
CA ILE A 106 13.23 -25.25 -24.73
C ILE A 106 13.52 -26.69 -24.32
N ARG A 107 14.69 -27.26 -24.69
CA ARG A 107 15.12 -28.60 -24.27
C ARG A 107 15.16 -28.72 -22.75
N ARG A 108 15.77 -27.75 -22.05
CA ARG A 108 15.85 -27.76 -20.58
C ARG A 108 14.46 -27.67 -19.94
N LEU A 109 13.59 -26.86 -20.50
CA LEU A 109 12.20 -26.74 -20.04
C LEU A 109 11.44 -28.06 -20.27
N LEU A 110 11.61 -28.72 -21.41
CA LEU A 110 11.04 -30.04 -21.67
C LEU A 110 11.53 -31.09 -20.66
N ILE A 111 12.84 -31.14 -20.39
CA ILE A 111 13.41 -32.02 -19.36
C ILE A 111 12.83 -31.70 -17.97
N GLN A 112 12.46 -30.46 -17.70
CA GLN A 112 11.86 -30.11 -16.42
C GLN A 112 10.36 -30.48 -16.37
N TYR A 113 9.58 -30.12 -17.38
CA TYR A 113 8.11 -30.12 -17.33
C TYR A 113 7.44 -31.30 -18.03
N ALA A 114 8.13 -32.06 -18.89
CA ALA A 114 7.53 -33.24 -19.52
C ALA A 114 7.06 -34.26 -18.47
N GLN A 115 5.89 -34.86 -18.69
CA GLN A 115 5.26 -35.81 -17.78
C GLN A 115 5.39 -37.25 -18.28
N PRO A 116 5.30 -38.27 -17.40
CA PRO A 116 5.31 -39.70 -17.76
C PRO A 116 3.97 -40.14 -18.39
N LEU A 117 3.48 -39.37 -19.36
CA LEU A 117 2.19 -39.57 -20.02
C LEU A 117 2.36 -39.42 -21.53
N ASP A 118 1.40 -39.97 -22.27
CA ASP A 118 1.29 -39.77 -23.71
C ASP A 118 0.61 -38.42 -23.99
N GLY A 119 1.27 -37.58 -24.77
CA GLY A 119 0.79 -36.25 -25.07
C GLY A 119 1.39 -35.60 -26.30
N GLU A 120 0.97 -34.36 -26.51
CA GLU A 120 1.37 -33.54 -27.64
C GLU A 120 2.02 -32.24 -27.17
N ILE A 121 2.97 -31.74 -27.94
CA ILE A 121 3.54 -30.41 -27.76
C ILE A 121 3.14 -29.50 -28.91
N CYS A 122 2.59 -28.35 -28.54
CA CYS A 122 2.12 -27.34 -29.47
C CYS A 122 3.06 -26.12 -29.39
N PHE A 123 3.69 -25.81 -30.52
CA PHE A 123 4.51 -24.61 -30.69
C PHE A 123 3.74 -23.53 -31.43
N SER A 124 4.21 -22.28 -31.30
CA SER A 124 3.78 -21.19 -32.16
C SER A 124 4.14 -21.46 -33.63
N GLU A 125 3.44 -20.82 -34.56
CA GLU A 125 3.76 -20.95 -35.99
C GLU A 125 5.22 -20.53 -36.28
N ARG A 126 5.69 -19.46 -35.62
CA ARG A 126 7.06 -18.95 -35.72
C ARG A 126 8.09 -20.00 -35.29
N ASP A 127 7.88 -20.62 -34.13
CA ASP A 127 8.86 -21.54 -33.56
C ASP A 127 8.83 -22.89 -34.29
N ARG A 128 7.66 -23.29 -34.82
CA ARG A 128 7.54 -24.49 -35.66
C ARG A 128 8.31 -24.36 -36.98
N LYS A 129 8.39 -23.16 -37.57
CA LYS A 129 9.19 -22.89 -38.78
C LYS A 129 10.70 -22.89 -38.53
N ARG A 130 11.13 -22.59 -37.30
CA ARG A 130 12.55 -22.51 -36.90
C ARG A 130 13.03 -23.77 -36.19
N LEU A 131 12.20 -24.81 -36.14
CA LEU A 131 12.48 -26.04 -35.39
C LEU A 131 13.72 -26.75 -35.97
N PRO A 132 14.76 -27.01 -35.16
CA PRO A 132 15.97 -27.65 -35.65
C PRO A 132 15.70 -29.05 -36.21
N SER A 133 16.43 -29.43 -37.26
CA SER A 133 16.31 -30.78 -37.83
C SER A 133 16.66 -31.84 -36.79
N GLY A 134 15.74 -32.77 -36.52
CA GLY A 134 15.93 -33.83 -35.53
C GLY A 134 15.45 -33.50 -34.11
N PHE A 135 14.97 -32.27 -33.86
CA PHE A 135 14.43 -31.88 -32.55
C PHE A 135 13.25 -32.77 -32.14
N GLU A 136 12.41 -33.19 -33.08
CA GLU A 136 11.31 -34.14 -32.82
C GLU A 136 11.79 -35.47 -32.20
N LYS A 137 12.91 -36.00 -32.69
CA LYS A 137 13.50 -37.24 -32.16
C LYS A 137 14.07 -37.01 -30.76
N GLU A 138 14.65 -35.83 -30.52
CA GLU A 138 15.13 -35.44 -29.19
C GLU A 138 13.99 -35.31 -28.19
N MET A 139 12.88 -34.65 -28.56
CA MET A 139 11.70 -34.53 -27.70
C MET A 139 11.11 -35.89 -27.36
N ALA A 140 10.96 -36.77 -28.36
CA ALA A 140 10.47 -38.13 -28.15
C ALA A 140 11.39 -38.93 -27.21
N LYS A 141 12.71 -38.74 -27.32
CA LYS A 141 13.68 -39.35 -26.41
C LYS A 141 13.55 -38.82 -24.98
N ILE A 142 13.44 -37.50 -24.79
CA ILE A 142 13.26 -36.87 -23.46
C ILE A 142 11.97 -37.38 -22.80
N ALA A 143 10.89 -37.50 -23.56
CA ALA A 143 9.63 -38.05 -23.06
C ALA A 143 9.76 -39.53 -22.67
N ALA A 144 10.40 -40.34 -23.52
CA ALA A 144 10.62 -41.76 -23.27
C ALA A 144 11.50 -42.00 -22.03
N GLU A 145 12.54 -41.18 -21.81
CA GLU A 145 13.37 -41.23 -20.60
C GLU A 145 12.56 -40.95 -19.32
N LYS A 146 11.50 -40.14 -19.43
CA LYS A 146 10.55 -39.90 -18.34
C LYS A 146 9.43 -40.94 -18.25
N GLY A 147 9.33 -41.87 -19.19
CA GLY A 147 8.29 -42.91 -19.21
C GLY A 147 6.98 -42.49 -19.89
N GLY A 148 7.00 -41.44 -20.72
CA GLY A 148 5.86 -41.00 -21.53
C GLY A 148 6.19 -40.94 -23.03
N THR A 149 5.24 -40.46 -23.84
CA THR A 149 5.49 -40.13 -25.25
C THR A 149 5.06 -38.71 -25.57
N LEU A 150 5.83 -38.02 -26.40
CA LEU A 150 5.55 -36.65 -26.81
C LEU A 150 5.60 -36.56 -28.34
N ARG A 151 4.52 -36.08 -28.95
CA ARG A 151 4.42 -35.86 -30.40
C ARG A 151 4.18 -34.39 -30.70
N LEU A 152 4.52 -33.93 -31.90
CA LEU A 152 4.11 -32.59 -32.32
C LEU A 152 2.61 -32.55 -32.53
N GLY A 153 1.94 -31.59 -31.88
CA GLY A 153 0.51 -31.36 -32.10
C GLY A 153 0.24 -30.88 -33.53
N GLU A 154 -0.92 -31.23 -34.07
CA GLU A 154 -1.31 -30.80 -35.43
C GLU A 154 -1.61 -29.29 -35.50
N LYS A 155 -2.10 -28.72 -34.39
CA LYS A 155 -2.45 -27.30 -34.29
C LYS A 155 -1.28 -26.46 -33.81
N TYR A 156 -1.20 -25.23 -34.33
CA TYR A 156 -0.31 -24.20 -33.77
C TYR A 156 -0.92 -23.64 -32.49
N ALA A 157 -0.08 -23.40 -31.49
CA ALA A 157 -0.48 -22.67 -30.30
C ALA A 157 -0.50 -21.17 -30.60
N ASP A 158 -1.56 -20.48 -30.16
CA ASP A 158 -1.66 -19.00 -30.22
C ASP A 158 -0.83 -18.37 -29.09
N VAL A 159 0.50 -18.51 -29.21
CA VAL A 159 1.47 -18.05 -28.21
C VAL A 159 2.65 -17.36 -28.90
N LYS A 160 3.23 -16.37 -28.22
CA LYS A 160 4.37 -15.62 -28.75
C LYS A 160 5.67 -16.42 -28.73
N ASN A 161 5.94 -17.12 -27.62
CA ASN A 161 7.15 -17.90 -27.37
C ASN A 161 6.92 -18.99 -26.31
N GLY A 162 7.77 -20.01 -26.33
CA GLY A 162 7.62 -21.24 -25.55
C GLY A 162 6.69 -22.26 -26.21
N PHE A 163 6.06 -23.10 -25.40
CA PHE A 163 5.23 -24.20 -25.88
C PHE A 163 4.10 -24.54 -24.90
N ILE A 164 3.12 -25.31 -25.38
CA ILE A 164 2.05 -25.88 -24.56
C ILE A 164 2.16 -27.40 -24.64
N LEU A 165 2.09 -28.08 -23.49
CA LEU A 165 1.99 -29.54 -23.42
C LEU A 165 0.54 -29.93 -23.24
N VAL A 166 0.07 -30.94 -23.97
CA VAL A 166 -1.32 -31.42 -23.91
C VAL A 166 -1.30 -32.90 -23.55
N TYR A 167 -1.84 -33.25 -22.39
CA TYR A 167 -1.93 -34.62 -21.89
C TYR A 167 -3.39 -34.95 -21.55
N GLY A 168 -4.00 -35.90 -22.27
CA GLY A 168 -5.34 -36.41 -21.92
C GLY A 168 -6.45 -35.34 -21.79
N GLY A 169 -6.34 -34.23 -22.52
CA GLY A 169 -7.28 -33.10 -22.46
C GLY A 169 -6.91 -32.00 -21.45
N ILE A 170 -5.77 -32.10 -20.78
CA ILE A 170 -5.21 -31.06 -19.91
C ILE A 170 -4.10 -30.34 -20.66
N GLU A 171 -4.15 -29.01 -20.68
CA GLU A 171 -3.12 -28.15 -21.26
C GLU A 171 -2.22 -27.56 -20.16
N GLU A 172 -0.92 -27.80 -20.26
CA GLU A 172 0.10 -27.20 -19.41
C GLU A 172 0.82 -26.09 -20.20
N ASN A 173 0.65 -24.85 -19.74
CA ASN A 173 1.20 -23.67 -20.39
C ASN A 173 2.67 -23.46 -19.99
N CYS A 174 3.60 -23.84 -20.87
CA CYS A 174 5.04 -23.63 -20.72
C CYS A 174 5.55 -22.44 -21.55
N THR A 175 4.71 -21.43 -21.79
CA THR A 175 5.17 -20.17 -22.40
C THR A 175 6.15 -19.46 -21.48
N PHE A 176 7.09 -18.69 -22.06
CA PHE A 176 8.05 -17.96 -21.23
C PHE A 176 7.35 -16.98 -20.28
N ARG A 177 6.21 -16.40 -20.70
CA ARG A 177 5.43 -15.53 -19.82
C ARG A 177 4.83 -16.29 -18.63
N ALA A 178 4.21 -17.45 -18.87
CA ALA A 178 3.67 -18.27 -17.79
C ALA A 178 4.77 -18.76 -16.82
N LEU A 179 5.95 -19.10 -17.34
CA LEU A 179 7.09 -19.49 -16.52
C LEU A 179 7.64 -18.31 -15.69
N PHE A 180 7.67 -17.10 -16.25
CA PHE A 180 8.05 -15.90 -15.51
C PHE A 180 7.02 -15.57 -14.43
N ASP A 181 5.74 -15.65 -14.74
CA ASP A 181 4.67 -15.33 -13.81
C ASP A 181 4.60 -16.35 -12.67
N SER A 182 4.76 -17.64 -12.95
CA SER A 182 4.80 -18.69 -11.91
C SER A 182 5.99 -18.57 -10.96
N ARG A 183 7.12 -17.99 -11.42
CA ARG A 183 8.32 -17.76 -10.61
C ARG A 183 8.52 -16.29 -10.22
N LYS A 184 7.51 -15.44 -10.42
CA LYS A 184 7.63 -13.99 -10.28
C LYS A 184 8.15 -13.57 -8.92
N GLU A 185 7.61 -14.15 -7.84
CA GLU A 185 8.04 -13.83 -6.47
C GLU A 185 9.53 -14.18 -6.24
N ALA A 186 9.95 -15.36 -6.65
CA ALA A 186 11.34 -15.80 -6.52
C ALA A 186 12.29 -14.95 -7.37
N LEU A 187 11.88 -14.59 -8.59
CA LEU A 187 12.63 -13.71 -9.49
C LEU A 187 12.72 -12.29 -8.94
N GLN A 188 11.64 -11.76 -8.35
CA GLN A 188 11.63 -10.46 -7.69
C GLN A 188 12.54 -10.43 -6.47
N ASP A 189 12.54 -11.49 -5.65
CA ASP A 189 13.44 -11.59 -4.49
C ASP A 189 14.91 -11.67 -4.92
N ALA A 190 15.21 -12.48 -5.94
CA ALA A 190 16.56 -12.55 -6.51
C ALA A 190 17.01 -11.19 -7.06
N ALA A 191 16.17 -10.50 -7.84
CA ALA A 191 16.46 -9.18 -8.37
C ALA A 191 16.66 -8.15 -7.26
N ARG A 192 15.80 -8.16 -6.23
CA ARG A 192 15.91 -7.29 -5.06
C ARG A 192 17.27 -7.48 -4.36
N LYS A 193 17.69 -8.73 -4.13
CA LYS A 193 18.96 -9.05 -3.48
C LYS A 193 20.18 -8.58 -4.26
N VAL A 194 20.09 -8.49 -5.58
CA VAL A 194 21.19 -7.99 -6.42
C VAL A 194 21.20 -6.47 -6.52
N LEU A 195 20.02 -5.85 -6.61
CA LEU A 195 19.90 -4.41 -6.90
C LEU A 195 19.95 -3.52 -5.66
N PHE A 196 19.48 -4.03 -4.51
CA PHE A 196 19.24 -3.23 -3.31
C PHE A 196 19.82 -3.85 -2.03
N SER A 197 20.77 -4.79 -2.15
CA SER A 197 21.59 -5.28 -1.03
C SER A 197 22.49 -4.20 -0.47
#